data_AF-A0A7X9RVW2-F1
#
_entry.id   AF-A0A7X9RVW2-F1
#
_cell.length_a   1.000
_cell.length_b   1.000
_cell.length_c   1.000
_cell.angle_alpha   90.00
_cell.angle_beta   90.00
_cell.angle_gamma   90.00
#
_symmetry.space_group_name_H-M   'P 1'
#
loop_
_entity.id
_entity.type
_entity.pdbx_description
1 polymer ?
#
loop_
_entity_poly.entity_id
_entity_poly.type
_entity_poly.pdbx_seq_one_letter_code
_entity_poly.pdbx_strand_id
1 'polypeptide(L)'
;MSIRNFIYGLFLLLFISCEEEAIEESLAEDLLYVKKYELTYSQPLKLDTFSAELSGDDLNSSILHFKIVRFDGMLLYEEYVDGENVIGDDEDLDSLDIDTRNKLVHSRVDNFLHDKAEVIILLEKLRPKVKAGL
;
A
#
# COMPACT_ATOMS: atom_id res chain seq x y z
N MET A 1 39.58 -20.83 -30.58
CA MET A 1 38.19 -20.39 -30.30
C MET A 1 38.21 -18.87 -30.40
N SER A 2 37.62 -18.31 -31.46
CA SER A 2 37.78 -16.89 -31.79
C SER A 2 37.04 -16.01 -30.79
N ILE A 3 37.61 -14.85 -30.40
CA ILE A 3 36.97 -13.83 -29.55
C ILE A 3 35.56 -13.47 -30.03
N ARG A 4 35.31 -13.58 -31.35
CA ARG A 4 33.96 -13.43 -31.92
C ARG A 4 32.93 -14.36 -31.27
N ASN A 5 33.28 -15.63 -31.02
CA ASN A 5 32.34 -16.59 -30.41
C ASN A 5 32.07 -16.27 -28.93
N PHE A 6 33.03 -15.64 -28.24
CA PHE A 6 32.84 -15.20 -26.86
C PHE A 6 31.91 -13.97 -26.78
N ILE A 7 32.05 -13.04 -27.73
CA ILE A 7 31.19 -11.86 -27.81
C ILE A 7 29.75 -12.26 -28.15
N TYR A 8 29.54 -13.17 -29.11
CA TYR A 8 28.19 -13.67 -29.40
C TYR A 8 27.57 -14.41 -28.22
N GLY A 9 28.34 -15.18 -27.45
CA GLY A 9 27.86 -15.83 -26.23
C GLY A 9 27.52 -14.84 -25.11
N LEU A 10 28.30 -13.77 -24.96
CA LEU A 10 28.02 -12.71 -23.98
C LEU A 10 26.81 -11.86 -24.38
N PHE A 11 26.61 -11.61 -25.69
CA PHE A 11 25.44 -10.92 -26.20
C PHE A 11 24.16 -11.77 -26.04
N LEU A 12 24.24 -13.09 -26.24
CA LEU A 12 23.12 -14.01 -26.03
C LEU A 12 22.73 -14.16 -24.55
N LEU A 13 23.70 -14.11 -23.63
CA LEU A 13 23.45 -14.11 -22.18
C LEU A 13 22.76 -12.82 -21.69
N LEU A 14 23.02 -11.68 -22.34
CA LEU A 14 22.38 -10.41 -22.02
C LEU A 14 20.91 -10.34 -22.49
N PHE A 15 20.50 -11.15 -23.48
CA PHE A 15 19.11 -11.21 -23.94
C PHE A 15 18.26 -12.30 -23.26
N ILE A 16 18.84 -13.20 -22.47
CA ILE A 16 18.12 -14.28 -21.77
C ILE A 16 17.86 -13.95 -20.29
N SER A 17 18.36 -12.83 -19.77
CA SER A 17 17.94 -12.32 -18.44
C SER A 17 16.75 -11.35 -18.52
N CYS A 18 16.01 -11.40 -19.63
CA CYS A 18 14.73 -10.74 -19.82
C CYS A 18 13.68 -11.87 -19.91
N GLU A 19 12.56 -11.73 -19.17
CA GLU A 19 11.49 -12.72 -18.90
C GLU A 19 11.78 -13.58 -17.65
N GLU A 20 11.05 -13.53 -16.54
CA GLU A 20 9.71 -13.03 -16.23
C GLU A 20 9.74 -12.41 -14.82
N GLU A 21 9.93 -11.10 -14.70
CA GLU A 21 9.08 -10.39 -13.75
C GLU A 21 7.82 -10.10 -14.54
N ALA A 22 6.79 -10.91 -14.32
CA ALA A 22 5.43 -10.44 -14.48
C ALA A 22 5.27 -9.26 -13.52
N ILE A 23 5.79 -8.11 -13.94
CA ILE A 23 5.26 -6.82 -13.55
C ILE A 23 3.85 -6.90 -14.09
N GLU A 24 2.92 -7.35 -13.25
CA GLU A 24 1.55 -6.92 -13.36
C GLU A 24 1.66 -5.41 -13.53
N GLU A 25 1.50 -4.93 -14.76
CA GLU A 25 0.98 -3.60 -15.03
C GLU A 25 -0.43 -3.56 -14.41
N SER A 26 -0.53 -3.65 -13.07
CA SER A 26 -1.62 -2.99 -12.39
C SER A 26 -1.47 -1.55 -12.85
N LEU A 27 -2.51 -0.96 -13.44
CA LEU A 27 -2.56 0.47 -13.70
C LEU A 27 -1.85 1.17 -12.54
N ALA A 28 -0.70 1.78 -12.81
CA ALA A 28 0.17 2.30 -11.76
C ALA A 28 -0.53 3.54 -11.18
N GLU A 29 -1.48 3.31 -10.29
CA GLU A 29 -2.08 4.35 -9.49
C GLU A 29 -0.98 4.94 -8.61
N ASP A 30 -0.85 6.26 -8.62
CA ASP A 30 0.16 6.94 -7.83
C ASP A 30 -0.10 6.69 -6.34
N LEU A 31 0.94 6.30 -5.61
CA LEU A 31 0.85 6.14 -4.16
C LEU A 31 0.77 7.54 -3.52
N LEU A 32 -0.43 7.92 -3.10
CA LEU A 32 -0.70 9.24 -2.52
C LEU A 32 -0.23 9.31 -1.06
N TYR A 33 -0.60 8.31 -0.25
CA TYR A 33 -0.27 8.25 1.16
C TYR A 33 0.10 6.85 1.62
N VAL A 34 1.06 6.77 2.54
CA VAL A 34 1.46 5.54 3.19
C VAL A 34 1.71 5.78 4.68
N LYS A 35 1.16 4.89 5.51
CA LYS A 35 1.39 4.88 6.96
C LYS A 35 1.85 3.49 7.39
N LYS A 36 2.96 3.45 8.12
CA LYS A 36 3.58 2.19 8.59
C LYS A 36 3.17 1.90 10.02
N TYR A 37 2.93 0.63 10.29
CA TYR A 37 2.54 0.11 11.60
C TYR A 37 3.46 -1.03 12.00
N GLU A 38 3.84 -1.06 13.26
CA GLU A 38 4.58 -2.16 13.86
C GLU A 38 3.67 -2.89 14.85
N LEU A 39 3.63 -4.21 14.72
CA LEU A 39 2.82 -5.07 15.54
C LEU A 39 3.66 -6.13 16.23
N THR A 40 3.60 -6.16 17.55
CA THR A 40 4.22 -7.20 18.35
C THR A 40 3.16 -8.18 18.84
N TYR A 41 3.28 -9.45 18.44
CA TYR A 41 2.52 -10.55 18.98
C TYR A 41 3.21 -11.08 20.23
N SER A 42 2.45 -11.43 21.26
CA SER A 42 3.04 -11.93 22.51
C SER A 42 3.36 -13.42 22.48
N GLN A 43 2.68 -14.23 21.65
CA GLN A 43 2.86 -15.68 21.61
C GLN A 43 2.52 -16.27 20.21
N PRO A 44 3.51 -16.81 19.45
CA PRO A 44 4.95 -16.60 19.66
C PRO A 44 5.32 -15.11 19.60
N LEU A 45 6.45 -14.73 20.22
CA LEU A 45 6.96 -13.36 20.11
C LEU A 45 7.38 -13.12 18.65
N LYS A 46 6.53 -12.42 17.90
CA LYS A 46 6.75 -12.07 16.50
C LYS A 46 6.53 -10.59 16.32
N LEU A 47 7.41 -9.94 15.56
CA LEU A 47 7.23 -8.57 15.11
C LEU A 47 6.83 -8.63 13.64
N ASP A 48 5.68 -8.08 13.29
CA ASP A 48 5.27 -7.87 11.91
C ASP A 48 5.10 -6.38 11.64
N THR A 49 5.50 -5.96 10.45
CA THR A 49 5.33 -4.59 9.98
C THR A 49 4.29 -4.59 8.85
N PHE A 50 3.40 -3.61 8.87
CA PHE A 50 2.34 -3.43 7.89
C PHE A 50 2.37 -1.99 7.37
N SER A 51 1.98 -1.78 6.12
CA SER A 51 1.68 -0.48 5.53
C SER A 51 0.19 -0.39 5.22
N ALA A 52 -0.43 0.71 5.63
CA ALA A 52 -1.71 1.15 5.08
C ALA A 52 -1.39 2.15 3.96
N GLU A 53 -1.93 1.91 2.78
CA GLU A 53 -1.62 2.62 1.55
C GLU A 53 -2.92 3.14 0.94
N LEU A 54 -2.88 4.37 0.45
CA LEU A 54 -3.94 5.00 -0.32
C LEU A 54 -3.33 5.44 -1.65
N SER A 55 -3.81 4.86 -2.75
CA SER A 55 -3.38 5.16 -4.11
C SER A 55 -4.54 5.69 -4.95
N GLY A 56 -4.20 6.43 -6.00
CA GLY A 56 -5.13 7.01 -6.97
C GLY A 56 -4.45 8.09 -7.79
N ASP A 57 -5.13 8.61 -8.80
CA ASP A 57 -4.58 9.68 -9.66
C ASP A 57 -4.41 11.01 -8.89
N ASP A 58 -5.38 11.33 -8.04
CA ASP A 58 -5.38 12.47 -7.12
C ASP A 58 -6.30 12.13 -5.93
N LEU A 59 -6.12 12.84 -4.83
CA LEU A 59 -6.99 12.80 -3.67
C LEU A 59 -8.46 13.16 -4.00
N ASN A 60 -8.67 14.06 -4.97
CA ASN A 60 -10.01 14.43 -5.43
C ASN A 60 -10.61 13.43 -6.43
N SER A 61 -9.93 12.31 -6.70
CA SER A 61 -10.50 11.24 -7.52
C SER A 61 -11.75 10.65 -6.87
N SER A 62 -12.77 10.39 -7.69
CA SER A 62 -14.02 9.76 -7.23
C SER A 62 -13.82 8.35 -6.67
N ILE A 63 -12.68 7.72 -6.94
CA ILE A 63 -12.31 6.41 -6.44
C ILE A 63 -10.83 6.44 -6.05
N LEU A 64 -10.57 6.15 -4.78
CA LEU A 64 -9.26 5.89 -4.20
C LEU A 64 -9.14 4.43 -3.83
N HIS A 65 -7.96 3.88 -3.98
CA HIS A 65 -7.66 2.50 -3.65
C HIS A 65 -6.94 2.45 -2.31
N PHE A 66 -7.60 1.85 -1.33
CA PHE A 66 -7.06 1.63 0.00
C PHE A 66 -6.63 0.17 0.16
N LYS A 67 -5.40 -0.06 0.62
CA LYS A 67 -4.90 -1.40 0.90
C LYS A 67 -4.05 -1.46 2.17
N ILE A 68 -4.02 -2.64 2.78
CA ILE A 68 -3.11 -2.96 3.87
C ILE A 68 -2.22 -4.12 3.46
N VAL A 69 -0.92 -3.87 3.45
CA VAL A 69 0.10 -4.82 2.98
C VAL A 69 1.07 -5.11 4.11
N ARG A 70 1.43 -6.38 4.31
CA ARG A 70 2.51 -6.77 5.22
C ARG A 70 3.86 -6.56 4.53
N PHE A 71 4.92 -6.34 5.30
CA PHE A 71 6.27 -6.11 4.78
C PHE A 71 6.79 -7.20 3.82
N ASP A 72 6.31 -8.44 3.92
CA ASP A 72 6.65 -9.52 3.00
C ASP A 72 5.83 -9.52 1.70
N GLY A 73 5.07 -8.46 1.44
CA GLY A 73 4.23 -8.28 0.25
C GLY A 73 2.84 -8.91 0.35
N MET A 74 2.47 -9.52 1.49
CA MET A 74 1.15 -10.13 1.65
C MET A 74 0.07 -9.06 1.77
N LEU A 75 -0.88 -9.04 0.82
CA LEU A 75 -2.11 -8.25 0.92
C LEU A 75 -3.01 -8.82 2.02
N LEU A 76 -3.41 -7.97 2.96
CA LEU A 76 -4.29 -8.33 4.08
C LEU A 76 -5.70 -7.82 3.90
N TYR A 77 -5.82 -6.65 3.26
CA TYR A 77 -7.09 -5.98 3.04
C TYR A 77 -6.97 -5.04 1.84
N GLU A 78 -8.07 -4.92 1.10
CA GLU A 78 -8.20 -4.07 -0.08
C GLU A 78 -9.65 -3.56 -0.15
N GLU A 79 -9.81 -2.29 -0.45
CA GLU A 79 -11.10 -1.62 -0.61
C GLU A 79 -10.94 -0.42 -1.55
N TYR A 80 -11.93 -0.20 -2.42
CA TYR A 80 -12.05 1.03 -3.20
C TYR A 80 -13.03 1.97 -2.48
N VAL A 81 -12.58 3.17 -2.16
CA VAL A 81 -13.32 4.15 -1.39
C VAL A 81 -13.49 5.45 -2.18
N ASP A 82 -14.58 6.15 -1.94
CA ASP A 82 -14.78 7.49 -2.49
C ASP A 82 -13.80 8.47 -1.82
N GLY A 83 -13.17 9.34 -2.61
CA GLY A 83 -12.29 10.40 -2.10
C GLY A 83 -13.02 11.35 -1.15
N GLU A 84 -14.29 11.68 -1.43
CA GLU A 84 -15.11 12.52 -0.56
C GLU A 84 -15.33 11.89 0.82
N ASN A 85 -15.41 10.56 0.90
CA ASN A 85 -15.54 9.85 2.19
C ASN A 85 -14.26 9.89 3.02
N VAL A 86 -13.10 10.08 2.39
CA VAL A 86 -11.80 10.16 3.07
C VAL A 86 -11.49 11.60 3.46
N ILE A 87 -11.71 12.54 2.55
CA ILE A 87 -11.19 13.90 2.65
C ILE A 87 -12.29 14.90 3.01
N GLY A 88 -13.57 14.54 2.86
CA GLY A 88 -14.72 15.43 3.00
C GLY A 88 -15.09 16.13 1.70
N ASP A 89 -16.27 16.76 1.68
CA ASP A 89 -16.78 17.53 0.55
C ASP A 89 -15.88 18.76 0.25
N ASP A 90 -15.71 19.06 -1.03
CA ASP A 90 -14.92 20.19 -1.53
C ASP A 90 -15.45 21.53 -1.01
N GLU A 91 -16.76 21.66 -0.77
CA GLU A 91 -17.37 22.89 -0.23
C GLU A 91 -16.79 23.29 1.15
N ASP A 92 -16.42 22.31 1.97
CA ASP A 92 -15.79 22.55 3.28
C ASP A 92 -14.35 23.05 3.13
N LEU A 93 -13.68 22.68 2.04
CA LEU A 93 -12.26 22.94 1.80
C LEU A 93 -12.01 24.24 1.04
N ASP A 94 -12.95 24.66 0.20
CA ASP A 94 -12.85 25.84 -0.67
C ASP A 94 -12.81 27.17 0.10
N SER A 95 -13.37 27.19 1.30
CA SER A 95 -13.38 28.37 2.17
C SER A 95 -12.08 28.59 2.95
N LEU A 96 -11.18 27.60 2.94
CA LEU A 96 -9.95 27.58 3.73
C LEU A 96 -8.77 28.12 2.95
N ASP A 97 -7.82 28.74 3.65
CA ASP A 97 -6.52 29.03 3.08
C ASP A 97 -5.76 27.72 2.79
N ILE A 98 -4.84 27.76 1.82
CA ILE A 98 -4.15 26.58 1.29
C ILE A 98 -3.43 25.80 2.40
N ASP A 99 -2.82 26.48 3.38
CA ASP A 99 -2.06 25.83 4.44
C ASP A 99 -2.98 25.09 5.41
N THR A 100 -4.09 25.73 5.79
CA THR A 100 -5.12 25.11 6.65
C THR A 100 -5.79 23.94 5.94
N ARG A 101 -6.13 24.10 4.65
CA ARG A 101 -6.67 23.03 3.81
C ARG A 101 -5.75 21.82 3.79
N ASN A 102 -4.47 22.03 3.47
CA ASN A 102 -3.50 20.94 3.38
C ASN A 102 -3.31 20.20 4.72
N LYS A 103 -3.29 20.93 5.85
CA LYS A 103 -3.23 20.31 7.19
C LYS A 103 -4.48 19.50 7.51
N LEU A 104 -5.65 20.01 7.16
CA LEU A 104 -6.92 19.31 7.39
C LEU A 104 -7.00 18.03 6.55
N VAL A 105 -6.69 18.12 5.25
CA VAL A 105 -6.61 16.99 4.34
C VAL A 105 -5.65 15.93 4.89
N HIS A 106 -4.42 16.33 5.25
CA HIS A 106 -3.45 15.40 5.82
C HIS A 106 -3.96 14.73 7.10
N SER A 107 -4.58 15.49 8.00
CA SER A 107 -5.16 14.94 9.23
C SER A 107 -6.30 13.97 8.97
N ARG A 108 -7.17 14.26 7.99
CA ARG A 108 -8.31 13.40 7.62
C ARG A 108 -7.82 12.09 7.01
N VAL A 109 -6.87 12.16 6.08
CA VAL A 109 -6.24 10.97 5.49
C VAL A 109 -5.49 10.16 6.56
N ASP A 110 -4.74 10.81 7.45
CA ASP A 110 -4.00 10.13 8.52
C ASP A 110 -4.92 9.37 9.50
N ASN A 111 -6.06 9.98 9.84
CA ASN A 111 -7.10 9.37 10.66
C ASN A 111 -7.77 8.21 9.92
N PHE A 112 -8.14 8.39 8.64
CA PHE A 112 -8.72 7.32 7.84
C PHE A 112 -7.80 6.09 7.76
N LEU A 113 -6.52 6.30 7.46
CA LEU A 113 -5.52 5.23 7.44
C LEU A 113 -5.36 4.58 8.81
N HIS A 114 -5.45 5.34 9.91
CA HIS A 114 -5.36 4.83 11.27
C HIS A 114 -6.55 3.96 11.64
N ASP A 115 -7.77 4.48 11.50
CA ASP A 115 -9.00 3.84 11.93
C ASP A 115 -9.21 2.51 11.16
N LYS A 116 -8.98 2.53 9.85
CA LYS A 116 -9.08 1.32 9.01
C LYS A 116 -7.98 0.31 9.37
N ALA A 117 -6.74 0.76 9.55
CA ALA A 117 -5.64 -0.13 9.91
C ALA A 117 -5.85 -0.77 11.29
N GLU A 118 -6.33 -0.02 12.28
CA GLU A 118 -6.52 -0.54 13.64
C GLU A 118 -7.49 -1.74 13.65
N VAL A 119 -8.61 -1.64 12.94
CA VAL A 119 -9.60 -2.73 12.86
C VAL A 119 -8.98 -3.99 12.26
N ILE A 120 -8.26 -3.86 11.14
CA ILE A 120 -7.63 -5.00 10.46
C ILE A 120 -6.48 -5.58 11.29
N ILE A 121 -5.69 -4.74 11.94
CA ILE A 121 -4.63 -5.14 12.86
C ILE A 121 -5.19 -5.92 14.06
N LEU A 122 -6.32 -5.49 14.61
CA LEU A 122 -7.00 -6.21 15.69
C LEU A 122 -7.48 -7.58 15.22
N LEU A 123 -8.02 -7.68 14.01
CA LEU A 123 -8.42 -8.97 13.42
C LEU A 123 -7.22 -9.91 13.23
N GLU A 124 -6.08 -9.41 12.73
CA GLU A 124 -4.86 -10.21 12.60
C GLU A 124 -4.31 -10.66 13.97
N LYS A 125 -4.40 -9.82 15.01
CA LYS A 125 -4.07 -10.23 16.40
C LYS A 125 -4.96 -11.36 16.92
N LEU A 126 -6.22 -11.41 16.50
CA LEU A 126 -7.19 -12.42 16.95
C LEU A 126 -7.09 -13.73 16.16
N ARG A 127 -6.70 -13.69 14.88
CA ARG A 127 -6.64 -14.85 13.98
C ARG A 127 -5.90 -16.08 14.57
N PRO A 128 -4.72 -15.95 15.23
CA PRO A 128 -4.04 -17.10 15.85
C PRO A 128 -4.85 -17.73 16.98
N LYS A 129 -5.58 -16.93 17.78
CA LYS A 129 -6.38 -17.42 18.90
C LYS A 129 -7.58 -18.25 18.44
N VAL A 130 -8.19 -17.86 17.32
CA VAL A 130 -9.30 -18.61 16.72
C VAL A 130 -8.80 -19.94 16.15
N LYS A 131 -7.65 -19.96 15.47
CA LYS A 131 -7.06 -21.18 14.91
C LYS A 131 -6.59 -22.18 15.97
N ALA A 132 -6.18 -21.71 17.15
CA ALA A 132 -5.74 -22.57 18.25
C ALA A 132 -6.89 -23.16 19.10
N GLY A 133 -8.10 -22.60 18.97
CA GLY A 133 -9.30 -23.07 19.65
C GLY A 133 -10.17 -24.04 18.84
N LEU A 134 -9.78 -24.33 17.59
CA LEU A 134 -10.30 -25.37 16.71
C LEU A 134 -9.31 -26.54 16.67
#